data_AF-A0A0E2ZNC7-F1
#
_entry.id   AF-A0A0E2ZNC7-F1
#
_cell.length_a   1.000
_cell.length_b   1.000
_cell.length_c   1.000
_cell.angle_alpha   90.00
_cell.angle_beta   90.00
_cell.angle_gamma   90.00
#
_symmetry.space_group_name_H-M   'P 1'
#
loop_
_entity.id
_entity.type
_entity.pdbx_description
1 polymer ?
#
loop_
_entity_poly.entity_id
_entity_poly.type
_entity_poly.pdbx_seq_one_letter_code
_entity_poly.pdbx_strand_id
1 'polypeptide(L)'
;MSKRFLRWAETWIEENIPPGANTDIESHEARAKRLIEEMFAEAAAANFSDFETEEERERIAPQVLAAVSDDTDFDYDAFTLKYLLAQETEDGD
;
A
#
# COMPACT_ATOMS: atom_id res chain seq x y z
N MET A 1 -19.50 -10.77 -0.52
CA MET A 1 -18.93 -9.73 0.39
C MET A 1 -18.59 -10.33 1.75
N SER A 2 -17.49 -11.07 1.80
CA SER A 2 -16.92 -11.59 3.05
C SER A 2 -16.11 -10.49 3.75
N LYS A 3 -16.70 -9.86 4.80
CA LYS A 3 -16.01 -8.84 5.63
C LYS A 3 -14.70 -9.34 6.25
N ARG A 4 -14.55 -10.66 6.39
CA ARG A 4 -13.34 -11.31 6.90
C ARG A 4 -12.20 -11.26 5.89
N PHE A 5 -12.47 -11.50 4.61
CA PHE A 5 -11.45 -11.45 3.56
C PHE A 5 -10.97 -10.02 3.34
N LEU A 6 -11.89 -9.05 3.31
CA LEU A 6 -11.54 -7.63 3.18
C LEU A 6 -10.56 -7.19 4.28
N ARG A 7 -10.88 -7.46 5.55
CA ARG A 7 -9.98 -7.13 6.67
C ARG A 7 -8.63 -7.82 6.60
N TRP A 8 -8.63 -9.09 6.18
CA TRP A 8 -7.39 -9.83 6.02
C TRP A 8 -6.53 -9.23 4.90
N ALA A 9 -7.13 -8.85 3.78
CA ALA A 9 -6.44 -8.24 2.67
C ALA A 9 -5.94 -6.82 2.98
N GLU A 10 -6.69 -6.02 3.73
CA GLU A 10 -6.23 -4.71 4.23
C GLU A 10 -4.97 -4.87 5.08
N THR A 11 -4.98 -5.78 6.06
CA THR A 11 -3.80 -6.09 6.88
C THR A 11 -2.64 -6.60 6.04
N TRP A 12 -2.91 -7.49 5.08
CA TRP A 12 -1.89 -8.03 4.18
C TRP A 12 -1.22 -6.92 3.36
N ILE A 13 -2.00 -5.98 2.83
CA ILE A 13 -1.52 -4.82 2.07
C ILE A 13 -0.62 -3.94 2.95
N GLU A 14 -1.03 -3.63 4.18
CA GLU A 14 -0.21 -2.84 5.11
C GLU A 14 1.11 -3.54 5.48
N GLU A 15 1.11 -4.86 5.64
CA GLU A 15 2.30 -5.63 6.01
C GLU A 15 3.27 -5.85 4.84
N ASN A 16 2.75 -6.03 3.62
CA ASN A 16 3.56 -6.40 2.44
C ASN A 16 3.87 -5.22 1.50
N ILE A 17 3.14 -4.10 1.65
CA ILE A 17 3.32 -2.89 0.84
C ILE A 17 3.60 -1.70 1.78
N PRO A 18 4.81 -1.65 2.38
CA PRO A 18 5.17 -0.51 3.22
C PRO A 18 5.22 0.79 2.39
N PRO A 19 4.75 1.92 2.94
CA PRO A 19 4.80 3.22 2.27
C PRO A 19 6.25 3.60 1.95
N GLY A 20 6.48 4.17 0.76
CA GLY A 20 7.82 4.57 0.29
C GLY A 20 8.73 3.41 -0.14
N ALA A 21 8.34 2.15 0.05
CA ALA A 21 9.15 0.99 -0.32
C ALA A 21 8.97 0.59 -1.78
N ASN A 22 9.07 1.53 -2.72
CA ASN A 22 9.23 1.20 -4.12
C ASN A 22 10.72 1.09 -4.46
N THR A 23 11.36 0.07 -3.89
CA THR A 23 12.79 -0.24 -4.08
C THR A 23 13.08 -0.98 -5.39
N ASP A 24 12.04 -1.43 -6.10
CA ASP A 24 12.18 -2.20 -7.32
C ASP A 24 12.19 -1.30 -8.57
N ILE A 25 12.95 -1.73 -9.58
CA ILE A 25 13.02 -1.10 -10.92
C ILE A 25 11.74 -1.39 -11.74
N GLU A 26 10.81 -2.18 -11.20
CA GLU A 26 9.59 -2.59 -11.86
C GLU A 26 8.49 -1.52 -11.76
N SER A 27 7.66 -1.39 -12.82
CA SER A 27 6.52 -0.45 -12.82
C SER A 27 5.50 -0.82 -11.75
N HIS A 28 4.79 0.17 -11.20
CA HIS A 28 3.72 -0.05 -10.21
C HIS A 28 2.69 -1.10 -10.65
N GLU A 29 2.34 -1.15 -11.93
CA GLU A 29 1.42 -2.15 -12.49
C GLU A 29 1.98 -3.59 -12.42
N ALA A 30 3.28 -3.76 -12.69
CA ALA A 30 3.93 -5.07 -12.63
C ALA A 30 4.00 -5.57 -11.18
N ARG A 31 4.37 -4.68 -10.26
CA ARG A 31 4.41 -4.96 -8.82
C ARG A 31 3.03 -5.28 -8.27
N ALA A 32 2.02 -4.48 -8.61
CA ALA A 32 0.65 -4.74 -8.21
C ALA A 32 0.14 -6.10 -8.70
N LYS A 33 0.46 -6.48 -9.95
CA LYS A 33 0.08 -7.79 -10.48
C LYS A 33 0.73 -8.93 -9.70
N ARG A 34 2.03 -8.85 -9.43
CA ARG A 34 2.76 -9.84 -8.65
C ARG A 34 2.21 -9.96 -7.22
N LEU A 35 1.97 -8.84 -6.55
CA LEU A 35 1.43 -8.79 -5.19
C LEU A 35 0.00 -9.35 -5.12
N ILE A 36 -0.83 -9.09 -6.14
CA ILE A 36 -2.13 -9.74 -6.25
C ILE A 36 -1.93 -11.26 -6.31
N GLU A 37 -1.09 -11.78 -7.21
CA GLU A 37 -0.86 -13.22 -7.31
C GLU A 37 -0.38 -13.85 -5.99
N GLU A 38 0.50 -13.17 -5.26
CA GLU A 38 0.99 -13.59 -3.94
C GLU A 38 -0.12 -13.57 -2.88
N MET A 39 -0.89 -12.48 -2.79
CA MET A 39 -2.01 -12.35 -1.86
C MET A 39 -3.05 -13.46 -2.06
N PHE A 40 -3.34 -13.86 -3.30
CA PHE A 40 -4.26 -14.96 -3.57
C PHE A 40 -3.70 -16.33 -3.14
N ALA A 41 -2.39 -16.56 -3.33
CA ALA A 41 -1.74 -17.77 -2.85
C ALA A 41 -1.78 -17.87 -1.32
N GLU A 42 -1.56 -16.75 -0.63
CA GLU A 42 -1.64 -16.69 0.83
C GLU A 42 -3.06 -16.76 1.36
N ALA A 43 -4.04 -16.22 0.63
CA ALA A 43 -5.45 -16.37 0.97
C ALA A 43 -5.87 -17.85 0.96
N ALA A 44 -5.40 -18.63 -0.02
CA ALA A 44 -5.62 -20.07 -0.05
C ALA A 44 -4.97 -20.76 1.15
N ALA A 45 -3.75 -20.35 1.54
CA ALA A 45 -3.08 -20.85 2.75
C ALA A 45 -3.81 -20.47 4.05
N ALA A 46 -4.46 -19.30 4.08
CA ALA A 46 -5.30 -18.81 5.17
C ALA A 46 -6.73 -19.41 5.16
N ASN A 47 -6.96 -20.42 4.30
CA ASN A 47 -8.18 -21.22 4.24
C ASN A 47 -9.41 -20.42 3.77
N PHE A 48 -9.20 -19.37 2.96
CA PHE A 48 -10.25 -18.73 2.18
C PHE A 48 -10.55 -19.57 0.93
N SER A 49 -11.81 -19.59 0.48
CA SER A 49 -12.16 -20.30 -0.75
C SER A 49 -11.86 -19.45 -1.99
N ASP A 50 -11.48 -20.10 -3.09
CA ASP A 50 -11.31 -19.43 -4.39
C ASP A 50 -12.52 -18.57 -4.75
N PHE A 51 -13.74 -19.05 -4.49
CA PHE A 51 -14.98 -18.31 -4.76
C PHE A 51 -15.06 -16.98 -4.00
N GLU A 52 -14.75 -16.97 -2.70
CA GLU A 52 -14.76 -15.73 -1.89
C GLU A 52 -13.66 -14.76 -2.32
N THR A 53 -12.48 -15.28 -2.70
CA THR A 53 -11.37 -14.46 -3.14
C THR A 53 -11.61 -13.88 -4.55
N GLU A 54 -12.22 -14.65 -5.45
CA GLU A 54 -12.48 -14.26 -6.83
C GLU A 54 -13.61 -13.21 -6.90
N GLU A 55 -14.66 -13.36 -6.08
CA GLU A 55 -15.70 -12.32 -5.93
C GLU A 55 -15.15 -10.97 -5.42
N GLU A 56 -14.14 -11.01 -4.55
CA GLU A 56 -13.51 -9.81 -4.01
C GLU A 56 -12.30 -9.33 -4.83
N ARG A 57 -11.83 -10.10 -5.82
CA ARG A 57 -10.65 -9.76 -6.64
C ARG A 57 -10.79 -8.41 -7.33
N GLU A 58 -11.95 -8.13 -7.91
CA GLU A 58 -12.24 -6.86 -8.58
C GLU A 58 -12.24 -5.67 -7.60
N ARG A 59 -12.55 -5.91 -6.32
CA ARG A 59 -12.48 -4.85 -5.28
C ARG A 59 -11.07 -4.64 -4.75
N ILE A 60 -10.25 -5.68 -4.71
CA ILE A 60 -8.91 -5.62 -4.10
C ILE A 60 -7.87 -5.13 -5.11
N ALA A 61 -8.01 -5.48 -6.38
CA ALA A 61 -7.10 -5.02 -7.44
C ALA A 61 -6.83 -3.50 -7.43
N PRO A 62 -7.85 -2.61 -7.37
CA PRO A 62 -7.60 -1.18 -7.29
C PRO A 62 -6.99 -0.73 -5.95
N GLN A 63 -7.21 -1.46 -4.84
CA GLN A 63 -6.62 -1.14 -3.53
C GLN A 63 -5.14 -1.48 -3.47
N VAL A 64 -4.74 -2.62 -4.02
CA VAL A 64 -3.33 -3.01 -4.16
C VAL A 64 -2.61 -2.03 -5.07
N LEU A 65 -3.20 -1.69 -6.22
CA LEU A 65 -2.60 -0.71 -7.13
C LEU A 65 -2.48 0.68 -6.48
N ALA A 66 -3.49 1.10 -5.71
CA ALA A 66 -3.43 2.35 -4.97
C ALA A 66 -2.30 2.31 -3.94
N ALA A 67 -2.20 1.27 -3.11
CA ALA A 67 -1.12 1.12 -2.12
C ALA A 67 0.28 1.05 -2.73
N VAL A 68 0.44 0.38 -3.88
CA VAL A 68 1.73 0.32 -4.62
C VAL A 68 2.07 1.66 -5.26
N SER A 69 1.07 2.39 -5.73
CA SER A 69 1.23 3.72 -6.33
C SER A 69 1.21 4.83 -5.28
N ASP A 70 0.98 4.50 -4.02
CA ASP A 70 1.00 5.43 -2.90
C ASP A 70 2.46 5.76 -2.61
N ASP A 71 2.97 6.71 -3.40
CA ASP A 71 4.26 7.35 -3.23
C ASP A 71 4.25 8.35 -2.06
N THR A 72 3.18 8.34 -1.24
CA THR A 72 3.10 9.12 -0.01
C THR A 72 4.02 8.52 1.05
N ASP A 73 5.32 8.56 0.77
CA ASP A 73 6.29 8.92 1.79
C ASP A 73 5.78 10.27 2.34
N PHE A 74 5.40 10.31 3.62
CA PHE A 74 5.30 11.62 4.27
C PHE A 74 6.70 12.20 4.19
N ASP A 75 6.96 13.06 3.19
CA ASP A 75 8.27 13.70 2.94
C ASP A 75 8.70 14.45 4.21
N TYR A 76 9.34 13.71 5.12
CA TYR A 76 9.76 14.22 6.42
C TYR A 76 10.82 15.30 6.20
N ASP A 77 11.63 15.15 5.15
CA ASP A 77 12.55 16.18 4.68
C ASP A 77 11.83 17.45 4.23
N ALA A 78 10.74 17.37 3.43
CA ALA A 78 9.99 18.56 3.00
C ALA A 78 9.24 19.23 4.16
N PHE A 79 8.73 18.44 5.11
CA PHE A 79 8.14 18.95 6.35
C PHE A 79 9.20 19.63 7.23
N THR A 80 10.37 19.00 7.41
CA THR A 80 11.49 19.52 8.20
C THR A 80 12.04 20.81 7.59
N LEU A 81 12.17 20.88 6.27
CA LEU A 81 12.61 22.11 5.57
C LEU A 81 11.63 23.26 5.77
N LYS A 82 10.32 23.01 5.68
CA LYS A 82 9.30 24.03 5.98
C LYS A 82 9.32 24.46 7.45
N TYR A 83 9.54 23.52 8.37
CA TYR A 83 9.63 23.81 9.79
C TYR A 83 10.87 24.64 10.14
N LEU A 84 12.04 24.27 9.61
CA LEU A 84 13.29 25.00 9.80
C LEU A 84 13.25 26.38 9.15
N LEU A 85 12.69 26.51 7.94
CA LEU A 85 12.51 27.80 7.29
C LEU A 85 11.56 28.71 8.08
N ALA A 86 10.48 28.15 8.63
CA ALA A 86 9.56 28.90 9.49
C ALA A 86 10.25 29.39 10.78
N GLN A 87 11.13 28.57 11.39
CA GLN A 87 11.97 29.00 12.51
C GLN A 87 12.96 30.11 12.12
N GLU A 88 13.62 30.01 10.97
CA GLU A 88 14.58 31.03 10.49
C GLU A 88 13.90 32.38 10.21
N THR A 89 12.62 32.37 9.81
CA THR A 89 11.85 33.60 9.58
C THR A 89 11.22 34.21 10.82
N GLU A 90 11.17 33.49 11.96
CA GLU A 90 10.56 33.98 13.22
C GLU A 90 11.57 34.70 14.15
N ASP A 91 12.88 34.51 13.94
CA ASP A 91 13.96 35.21 14.67
C ASP A 91 14.46 36.49 13.95
N GLY A 92 13.72 36.96 12.93
CA GLY A 92 14.06 38.12 12.10
C GLY A 92 13.25 39.38 12.41
N ASP A 93 13.15 39.79 13.69
CA ASP A 93 12.71 41.14 14.10
C ASP A 93 13.91 41.98 14.57
#